data_AF-A0A7J9WZ22-F1
#
_entry.id   AF-A0A7J9WZ22-F1
#
_cell.length_a   1.000
_cell.length_b   1.000
_cell.length_c   1.000
_cell.angle_alpha   90.00
_cell.angle_beta   90.00
_cell.angle_gamma   90.00
#
_symmetry.space_group_name_H-M   'P 1'
#
loop_
_entity.id
_entity.type
_entity.pdbx_description
1 polymer ?
#
loop_
_entity_poly.entity_id
_entity_poly.type
_entity_poly.pdbx_seq_one_letter_code
_entity_poly.pdbx_strand_id
1 'polypeptide(L)'
;MTTSEERAARYSDLFERTHSEHGSDCAYCPICATIAVVRNTRPEVLDHLAAAAREMVVAAGILLEEAEKVVGSSTTPDDDDPPETSSKVRRIDVG
;
A
#
# COMPACT_ATOMS: atom_id res chain seq x y z
N MET A 1 -12.12 24.18 -22.71
CA MET A 1 -11.35 22.93 -22.80
C MET A 1 -9.89 23.30 -22.64
N THR A 2 -9.21 22.82 -21.58
CA THR A 2 -7.75 22.50 -21.59
C THR A 2 -7.14 22.32 -20.20
N THR A 3 -7.74 22.77 -19.10
CA THR A 3 -7.12 22.56 -17.75
C THR A 3 -7.02 21.09 -17.34
N SER A 4 -8.02 20.27 -17.72
CA SER A 4 -7.99 18.81 -17.51
C SER A 4 -6.97 18.12 -18.41
N GLU A 5 -6.84 18.56 -19.65
CA GLU A 5 -5.87 18.02 -20.62
C GLU A 5 -4.44 18.41 -20.25
N GLU A 6 -4.21 19.65 -19.82
CA GLU A 6 -2.91 20.14 -19.35
C GLU A 6 -2.48 19.45 -18.05
N ARG A 7 -3.43 19.16 -17.16
CA ARG A 7 -3.18 18.35 -15.95
C ARG A 7 -2.85 16.90 -16.30
N ALA A 8 -3.57 16.30 -17.25
CA ALA A 8 -3.32 14.93 -17.72
C ALA A 8 -1.95 14.81 -18.43
N ALA A 9 -1.57 15.80 -19.22
CA ALA A 9 -0.25 15.88 -19.86
C ALA A 9 0.88 15.91 -18.82
N ARG A 10 0.74 16.75 -17.79
CA ARG A 10 1.74 16.86 -16.71
C ARG A 10 1.90 15.56 -15.91
N TYR A 11 0.83 14.78 -15.73
CA TYR A 11 0.90 13.45 -15.10
C TYR A 11 1.55 12.41 -16.01
N SER A 12 1.24 12.40 -17.31
CA SER A 12 1.82 11.44 -18.26
C SER A 12 3.34 11.62 -18.41
N ASP A 13 3.84 12.86 -18.38
CA ASP A 13 5.27 13.15 -18.37
C ASP A 13 6.02 12.59 -17.16
N LEU A 14 5.36 12.41 -16.00
CA LEU A 14 5.96 11.78 -14.81
C LEU A 14 6.13 10.26 -14.98
N PHE A 15 5.20 9.62 -15.68
CA PHE A 15 5.27 8.18 -15.98
C PHE A 15 6.27 7.87 -17.11
N GLU A 16 6.39 8.76 -18.09
CA GLU A 16 7.35 8.62 -19.19
C GLU A 16 8.81 8.73 -18.68
N ARG A 17 9.06 9.64 -17.72
CA ARG A 17 10.39 9.82 -17.11
C ARG A 17 10.78 8.77 -16.09
N THR A 18 9.82 8.06 -15.50
CA THR A 18 10.12 7.07 -14.45
C THR A 18 10.55 5.74 -15.04
N HIS A 19 10.10 5.31 -16.22
CA HIS A 19 10.41 3.98 -16.76
C HIS A 19 11.89 3.76 -17.15
N SER A 20 12.69 4.81 -17.35
CA SER A 20 14.09 4.72 -17.80
C SER A 20 15.12 4.75 -16.66
N GLU A 21 14.74 5.18 -15.45
CA GLU A 21 15.64 5.30 -14.27
C GLU A 21 15.11 4.51 -13.06
N HIS A 22 14.55 3.32 -13.28
CA HIS A 22 14.37 2.36 -12.19
C HIS A 22 15.76 1.86 -11.76
N GLY A 23 16.44 2.57 -10.86
CA GLY A 23 17.70 2.15 -10.26
C GLY A 23 17.60 0.78 -9.58
N SER A 24 18.71 0.23 -9.07
CA SER A 24 18.76 -1.09 -8.42
C SER A 24 17.70 -1.31 -7.33
N ASP A 25 17.15 -0.24 -6.76
CA ASP A 25 16.08 -0.25 -5.77
C ASP A 25 14.75 -0.81 -6.30
N CYS A 26 14.48 -0.71 -7.61
CA CYS A 26 13.25 -1.24 -8.20
C CYS A 26 13.20 -2.77 -8.24
N ALA A 27 14.35 -3.45 -8.11
CA ALA A 27 14.39 -4.90 -7.95
C ALA A 27 13.79 -5.36 -6.61
N TYR A 28 13.72 -4.46 -5.62
CA TYR A 28 13.22 -4.75 -4.27
C TYR A 28 11.93 -3.99 -3.94
N CYS A 29 11.46 -3.12 -4.82
CA CYS A 29 10.22 -2.39 -4.61
C CYS A 29 9.01 -3.34 -4.76
N PRO A 30 8.16 -3.51 -3.72
CA PRO A 30 7.02 -4.43 -3.79
C PRO A 30 5.97 -3.97 -4.81
N ILE A 31 5.86 -2.66 -5.06
CA ILE A 31 4.96 -2.11 -6.07
C ILE A 31 5.44 -2.52 -7.47
N CYS A 32 6.73 -2.33 -7.76
CA CYS A 32 7.31 -2.72 -9.06
C CYS A 32 7.22 -4.23 -9.30
N ALA A 33 7.48 -5.05 -8.28
CA ALA A 33 7.32 -6.50 -8.36
C ALA A 33 5.87 -6.90 -8.66
N THR A 34 4.89 -6.25 -8.00
CA THR A 34 3.47 -6.51 -8.24
C THR A 34 3.07 -6.12 -9.67
N ILE A 35 3.48 -4.93 -10.14
CA ILE A 35 3.21 -4.47 -11.51
C ILE A 35 3.82 -5.43 -12.54
N ALA A 36 5.04 -5.92 -12.32
CA ALA A 36 5.68 -6.88 -13.21
C ALA A 36 4.88 -8.18 -13.33
N VAL A 37 4.36 -8.68 -12.21
CA VAL A 37 3.47 -9.87 -12.20
C VAL A 37 2.17 -9.57 -12.96
N VAL A 38 1.49 -8.46 -12.65
CA VAL A 38 0.21 -8.09 -13.30
C VAL A 38 0.37 -7.92 -14.81
N ARG A 39 1.45 -7.25 -15.26
CA ARG A 39 1.72 -7.07 -16.69
C ARG A 39 2.04 -8.38 -17.42
N ASN A 40 2.57 -9.38 -16.71
CA ASN A 40 2.90 -10.69 -17.29
C ASN A 40 1.74 -11.70 -17.22
N THR A 41 0.68 -11.41 -16.46
CA THR A 41 -0.52 -12.25 -16.41
C THR A 41 -1.47 -11.98 -17.58
N ARG A 42 -2.19 -13.02 -18.01
CA ARG A 42 -3.20 -12.91 -19.07
C ARG A 42 -4.44 -12.15 -18.57
N PRO A 43 -5.06 -11.29 -19.39
CA PRO A 43 -6.20 -10.47 -18.97
C PRO A 43 -7.39 -11.30 -18.51
N GLU A 44 -7.62 -12.47 -19.11
CA GLU A 44 -8.72 -13.37 -18.71
C GLU A 44 -8.53 -13.91 -17.29
N VAL A 45 -7.28 -14.13 -16.87
CA VAL A 45 -6.97 -14.61 -15.51
C VAL A 45 -7.11 -13.49 -14.49
N LEU A 46 -6.80 -12.25 -14.88
CA LEU A 46 -6.96 -11.08 -14.02
C LEU A 46 -8.42 -10.82 -13.66
N ASP A 47 -9.36 -11.02 -14.58
CA ASP A 47 -10.79 -10.84 -14.31
C ASP A 47 -11.30 -11.83 -13.25
N HIS A 48 -10.94 -13.11 -13.40
CA HIS A 48 -11.28 -14.13 -12.41
C HIS A 48 -10.60 -13.87 -11.05
N LEU A 49 -9.34 -13.45 -11.07
CA LEU A 49 -8.59 -13.09 -9.88
C LEU A 49 -9.22 -11.87 -9.18
N ALA A 50 -9.62 -10.85 -9.93
CA ALA A 50 -10.25 -9.65 -9.39
C ALA A 50 -11.63 -9.94 -8.79
N ALA A 51 -12.39 -10.89 -9.37
CA ALA A 51 -13.62 -11.38 -8.77
C ALA A 51 -13.33 -12.07 -7.42
N ALA A 52 -12.40 -13.02 -7.37
CA ALA A 52 -12.02 -13.72 -6.15
C ALA A 52 -11.41 -12.79 -5.08
N ALA A 53 -10.62 -11.79 -5.49
CA ALA A 53 -9.99 -10.83 -4.59
C ALA A 53 -11.02 -10.01 -3.80
N ARG A 54 -12.19 -9.70 -4.39
CA ARG A 54 -13.28 -9.00 -3.68
C ARG A 54 -13.79 -9.84 -2.51
N GLU A 55 -14.01 -11.13 -2.74
CA GLU A 55 -14.44 -12.06 -1.70
C GLU A 55 -13.37 -12.20 -0.61
N MET A 56 -12.08 -12.24 -1.00
CA MET A 56 -10.98 -12.23 -0.03
C MET A 56 -10.95 -10.96 0.83
N VAL A 57 -11.18 -9.78 0.25
CA VAL A 57 -11.21 -8.51 1.01
C VAL A 57 -12.37 -8.49 1.99
N VAL A 58 -13.55 -8.98 1.60
CA VAL A 58 -14.71 -9.10 2.50
C VAL A 58 -14.40 -10.07 3.65
N ALA A 59 -13.85 -11.25 3.34
CA ALA A 59 -13.46 -12.23 4.35
C ALA A 59 -12.38 -11.68 5.30
N ALA A 60 -11.40 -10.96 4.77
CA ALA A 60 -10.38 -10.31 5.57
C ALA A 60 -10.98 -9.26 6.52
N GLY A 61 -11.93 -8.45 6.06
CA GLY A 61 -12.64 -7.49 6.91
C GLY A 61 -13.27 -8.15 8.13
N ILE A 62 -14.02 -9.24 7.90
CA ILE A 62 -14.65 -10.03 8.98
C ILE A 62 -13.58 -10.56 9.96
N LEU A 63 -12.46 -11.08 9.43
CA LEU A 63 -11.37 -11.58 10.28
C LEU A 63 -10.72 -10.47 11.12
N LEU A 64 -10.54 -9.26 10.58
CA LEU A 64 -10.01 -8.12 11.33
C LEU A 64 -10.98 -7.66 12.42
N GLU A 65 -12.29 -7.64 12.14
CA GLU A 65 -13.32 -7.30 13.13
C GLU A 65 -13.33 -8.30 14.30
N GLU A 66 -13.10 -9.60 14.04
CA GLU A 66 -12.95 -10.60 15.10
C GLU A 66 -11.60 -10.47 15.83
N ALA A 67 -10.52 -10.16 15.12
CA ALA A 67 -9.20 -9.95 15.73
C ALA A 67 -9.19 -8.77 16.70
N GLU A 68 -9.91 -7.69 16.39
CA GLU A 68 -10.07 -6.53 17.27
C GLU A 68 -10.79 -6.90 18.58
N LYS A 69 -11.81 -7.77 18.52
CA LYS A 69 -12.51 -8.28 19.72
C LYS A 69 -11.60 -9.12 20.62
N VAL A 70 -10.70 -9.90 20.02
CA VAL A 70 -9.71 -10.71 20.76
C VAL A 70 -8.63 -9.84 21.39
N VAL A 71 -8.11 -8.84 20.66
CA VAL A 71 -7.10 -7.89 21.16
C VAL A 71 -7.65 -6.97 22.25
N GLY A 72 -8.91 -6.55 22.15
CA GLY A 72 -9.58 -5.69 23.13
C GLY A 72 -9.92 -6.39 24.46
N SER A 73 -9.93 -7.72 24.51
CA SER A 73 -10.28 -8.49 25.72
C SER A 73 -9.14 -8.64 26.73
N SER A 74 -7.92 -8.23 26.38
CA SER A 74 -6.72 -8.37 27.25
C SER A 74 -6.42 -7.17 28.16
N THR A 75 -7.21 -6.10 28.15
CA THR A 75 -6.97 -4.96 29.05
C THR A 75 -7.79 -5.11 30.34
N THR A 76 -7.22 -5.79 31.32
CA THR A 76 -7.56 -5.54 32.74
C THR A 76 -6.88 -4.24 33.14
N PRO A 77 -7.58 -3.20 33.64
CA PRO A 77 -6.93 -2.01 34.17
C PRO A 77 -6.45 -2.30 35.60
N ASP A 78 -5.17 -2.63 35.75
CA ASP A 78 -4.41 -2.44 36.99
C ASP A 78 -3.37 -1.33 36.70
N ASP A 79 -3.59 -0.19 37.37
CA ASP A 79 -2.66 0.88 37.79
C ASP A 79 -1.79 1.68 36.78
N ASP A 80 -2.04 3.00 36.76
CA ASP A 80 -1.11 4.14 36.70
C ASP A 80 0.12 4.12 35.73
N ASP A 81 -0.01 4.75 34.54
CA ASP A 81 1.05 5.57 33.89
C ASP A 81 0.50 6.30 32.62
N PRO A 82 0.76 7.60 32.40
CA PRO A 82 0.35 8.30 31.17
C PRO A 82 1.32 8.05 30.00
N PRO A 83 0.87 7.64 28.79
CA PRO A 83 1.78 7.41 27.67
C PRO A 83 2.18 8.70 26.95
N GLU A 84 3.24 9.34 27.42
CA GLU A 84 4.05 10.28 26.63
C GLU A 84 5.07 9.48 25.79
N THR A 85 4.64 8.95 24.64
CA THR A 85 5.59 8.49 23.61
C THR A 85 5.28 9.14 22.27
N SER A 86 5.51 10.45 22.22
CA SER A 86 5.76 11.16 20.96
C SER A 86 6.89 10.44 20.20
N SER A 87 6.55 10.05 18.96
CA SER A 87 7.40 9.31 18.03
C SER A 87 8.84 9.79 18.01
N LYS A 88 9.76 8.95 18.51
CA LYS A 88 11.20 9.12 18.35
C LYS A 88 11.61 8.79 16.90
N VAL A 89 11.25 9.65 15.96
CA VAL A 89 11.86 9.65 14.62
C VAL A 89 13.24 10.31 14.76
N ARG A 90 14.30 9.50 14.80
CA ARG A 90 15.67 10.03 14.72
C ARG A 90 15.97 10.35 13.27
N ARG A 91 16.14 11.64 12.97
CA ARG A 91 16.67 12.09 11.68
C ARG A 91 18.16 11.73 11.61
N ILE A 92 18.57 11.19 10.48
CA ILE A 92 19.98 10.94 10.16
C ILE A 92 20.38 12.03 9.17
N ASP A 93 21.46 12.74 9.45
CA ASP A 93 22.07 13.70 8.54
C ASP A 93 22.80 12.94 7.43
N VAL A 94 22.40 13.17 6.18
CA VAL A 94 23.14 12.72 5.00
C VAL A 94 23.97 13.92 4.54
N GLY A 95 25.22 13.95 5.02
CA GLY A 95 26.23 14.90 4.57
C GLY A 95 26.89 14.50 3.26
#